data_AF-A0A920SB02-F1
#
_entry.id   AF-A0A920SB02-F1
#
_cell.length_a   1.000
_cell.length_b   1.000
_cell.length_c   1.000
_cell.angle_alpha   90.00
_cell.angle_beta   90.00
_cell.angle_gamma   90.00
#
_symmetry.space_group_name_H-M   'P 1'
#
loop_
_entity.id
_entity.type
_entity.pdbx_description
1 polymer ?
#
loop_
_entity_poly.entity_id
_entity_poly.type
_entity_poly.pdbx_seq_one_letter_code
_entity_poly.pdbx_strand_id
1 'polypeptide(L)'
;MGVTLTTHSVHFDKEAETATLEFGNTIEPGEARLEMAFSGELNDKLIGFYRSEYTSQDGETRYLATTQFEATDARRAFPCWDEPAKKATFEVTLVFADEYQAVSNTPVVEETVPGTGLKSIRFAETPVMSTYLLAFVVGNLTSIEEMAPGGTLVGVWTTPGKENQANFALETSVKLLGYFNEYFGIPYPLAKLDHIAYLTLPQEPWRTGVPSRIAKLPCWSTQTTHQRAPDRGWPKSLLMKWPTCGSGTWLPWNGGTTCG
;
A
#
# COMPACT_ATOMS: atom_id res chain seq x y z
N MET A 1 22.50 14.72 26.82
CA MET A 1 21.29 14.29 27.56
C MET A 1 20.11 14.91 26.84
N GLY A 2 19.18 14.10 26.34
CA GLY A 2 17.98 14.62 25.68
C GLY A 2 17.03 15.26 26.69
N VAL A 3 16.27 16.27 26.25
CA VAL A 3 15.17 16.86 27.03
C VAL A 3 13.87 16.20 26.57
N THR A 4 13.10 15.63 27.50
CA THR A 4 11.76 15.13 27.22
C THR A 4 10.75 16.22 27.55
N LEU A 5 9.99 16.66 26.56
CA LEU A 5 8.91 17.62 26.72
C LEU A 5 7.57 16.89 26.60
N THR A 6 6.62 17.23 27.47
CA THR A 6 5.23 16.74 27.37
C THR A 6 4.37 17.85 26.80
N THR A 7 3.47 17.50 25.89
CA THR A 7 2.53 18.45 25.31
C THR A 7 1.56 18.97 26.38
N HIS A 8 1.43 20.29 26.48
CA HIS A 8 0.48 20.97 27.36
C HIS A 8 -0.92 21.00 26.76
N SER A 9 -1.03 21.24 25.45
CA SER A 9 -2.29 21.34 24.75
C SER A 9 -2.16 20.86 23.30
N VAL A 10 -3.26 20.33 22.75
CA VAL A 10 -3.37 19.97 21.34
C VAL A 10 -4.55 20.73 20.75
N HIS A 11 -4.27 21.56 19.74
CA HIS A 11 -5.30 22.30 19.01
C HIS A 11 -5.55 21.66 17.64
N PHE A 12 -6.80 21.35 17.33
CA PHE A 12 -7.18 20.75 16.05
C PHE A 12 -7.87 21.78 15.16
N ASP A 13 -7.37 21.95 13.95
CA ASP A 13 -8.05 22.68 12.88
C ASP A 13 -8.69 21.67 11.92
N LYS A 14 -10.02 21.58 11.97
CA LYS A 14 -10.78 20.63 11.15
C LYS A 14 -10.85 21.02 9.68
N GLU A 15 -10.79 22.32 9.36
CA GLU A 15 -10.85 22.78 7.97
C GLU A 15 -9.50 22.58 7.28
N ALA A 16 -8.41 22.87 8.00
CA ALA A 16 -7.06 22.63 7.50
C ALA A 16 -6.61 21.16 7.63
N GLU A 17 -7.34 20.34 8.37
CA GLU A 17 -6.97 18.97 8.76
C GLU A 17 -5.58 18.92 9.44
N THR A 18 -5.30 19.86 10.35
CA THR A 18 -4.01 19.95 11.07
C THR A 18 -4.18 19.85 12.58
N ALA A 19 -3.11 19.46 13.25
CA ALA A 19 -2.99 19.47 14.71
C ALA A 19 -1.75 20.26 15.12
N THR A 20 -1.91 21.18 16.08
CA THR A 20 -0.83 21.97 16.68
C THR A 20 -0.55 21.43 18.07
N LEU A 21 0.70 21.06 18.33
CA LEU A 21 1.16 20.53 19.61
C LEU A 21 1.93 21.64 20.36
N GLU A 22 1.43 22.05 21.53
CA GLU A 22 2.09 23.08 22.35
C GLU A 22 2.90 22.44 23.49
N PHE A 23 4.20 22.71 23.53
CA PHE A 23 5.13 22.12 24.52
C PHE A 23 5.53 23.08 25.65
N GLY A 24 5.01 24.32 25.66
CA GLY A 24 5.27 25.33 26.71
C GLY A 24 6.69 25.91 26.73
N ASN A 25 7.65 25.24 26.08
CA ASN A 25 9.03 25.67 25.92
C ASN A 25 9.40 25.74 24.44
N THR A 26 10.35 26.61 24.09
CA THR A 26 10.96 26.62 22.75
C THR A 26 11.69 25.30 22.52
N ILE A 27 11.40 24.66 21.38
CA ILE A 27 12.14 23.49 20.93
C ILE A 27 13.39 23.99 20.22
N GLU A 28 14.56 23.71 20.80
CA GLU A 28 15.83 24.07 20.19
C GLU A 28 16.07 23.28 18.89
N PRO A 29 16.73 23.88 17.87
CA PRO A 29 17.06 23.17 16.64
C PRO A 29 17.91 21.92 16.90
N GLY A 30 17.49 20.78 16.35
CA GLY A 30 18.21 19.52 16.49
C GLY A 30 17.35 18.31 16.14
N GLU A 31 17.89 17.13 16.42
CA GLU A 31 17.15 15.87 16.31
C GLU A 31 16.20 15.73 17.50
N ALA A 32 14.95 15.38 17.23
CA ALA A 32 13.93 15.15 18.23
C ALA A 32 13.08 13.94 17.85
N ARG A 33 12.53 13.27 18.87
CA ARG A 33 11.56 12.18 18.69
C ARG A 33 10.20 12.64 19.21
N LEU A 34 9.21 12.62 18.34
CA LEU A 34 7.82 12.88 18.70
C LEU A 34 7.10 11.55 18.88
N GLU A 35 6.57 11.30 20.07
CA GLU A 35 5.76 10.14 20.39
C GLU A 35 4.30 10.56 20.57
N MET A 36 3.39 9.86 19.90
CA MET A 36 1.96 10.15 19.93
C MET A 36 1.16 8.86 20.10
N ALA A 37 0.22 8.87 21.04
CA ALA A 37 -0.81 7.86 21.15
C ALA A 37 -2.11 8.41 20.58
N PHE A 38 -2.75 7.67 19.69
CA PHE A 38 -4.00 8.07 19.05
C PHE A 38 -4.90 6.86 18.83
N SER A 39 -6.19 7.13 18.64
CA SER A 39 -7.21 6.13 18.32
C SER A 39 -8.06 6.63 17.16
N GLY A 40 -8.50 5.73 16.30
CA GLY A 40 -9.40 6.04 15.19
C GLY A 40 -10.36 4.89 14.93
N GLU A 41 -11.44 5.19 14.21
CA GLU A 41 -12.40 4.19 13.77
C GLU A 41 -12.10 3.80 12.31
N LEU A 42 -12.11 2.50 12.01
CA LEU A 42 -12.03 2.02 10.64
C LEU A 42 -13.27 2.43 9.88
N ASN A 43 -13.09 3.34 8.92
CA ASN A 43 -14.18 3.85 8.12
C ASN A 43 -14.62 2.85 7.03
N ASP A 44 -15.75 3.14 6.37
CA ASP A 44 -16.33 2.39 5.25
C ASP A 44 -16.19 3.13 3.90
N LYS A 45 -15.33 4.16 3.84
CA LYS A 45 -15.26 5.13 2.74
C LYS A 45 -14.17 4.84 1.69
N LEU A 46 -13.59 3.65 1.65
CA LEU A 46 -12.53 3.25 0.71
C LEU A 46 -11.31 4.18 0.67
N ILE A 47 -11.08 4.97 1.74
CA ILE A 47 -10.02 5.97 1.86
C ILE A 47 -9.38 5.92 3.25
N GLY A 48 -8.12 6.31 3.38
CA GLY A 48 -7.38 6.22 4.64
C GLY A 48 -7.21 4.77 5.07
N PHE A 49 -7.38 4.49 6.36
CA PHE A 49 -7.45 3.12 6.87
C PHE A 49 -8.92 2.72 7.06
N TYR A 50 -9.39 1.80 6.21
CA TYR A 50 -10.81 1.46 6.09
C TYR A 50 -11.04 -0.05 6.14
N ARG A 51 -12.28 -0.45 6.45
CA ARG A 51 -12.71 -1.84 6.34
C ARG A 51 -13.32 -2.11 4.97
N SER A 52 -12.91 -3.20 4.32
CA SER A 52 -13.55 -3.72 3.10
C SER A 52 -14.32 -4.98 3.42
N GLU A 53 -15.56 -5.04 2.95
CA GLU A 53 -16.45 -6.19 3.10
C GLU A 53 -16.30 -7.17 1.95
N TYR A 54 -16.28 -8.47 2.25
CA TYR A 54 -16.31 -9.54 1.26
C TYR A 54 -17.11 -10.75 1.75
N THR A 55 -17.69 -11.51 0.83
CA THR A 55 -18.36 -12.77 1.13
C THR A 55 -17.33 -13.91 1.13
N SER A 56 -17.26 -14.66 2.22
CA SER A 56 -16.45 -15.88 2.35
C SER A 56 -17.01 -17.01 1.47
N GLN A 57 -16.26 -18.11 1.36
CA GLN A 57 -16.75 -19.29 0.64
C GLN A 57 -18.01 -19.90 1.29
N ASP A 58 -18.13 -19.75 2.60
CA ASP A 58 -19.25 -20.27 3.38
C ASP A 58 -20.50 -19.37 3.29
N GLY A 59 -20.44 -18.29 2.51
CA GLY A 59 -21.52 -17.32 2.35
C GLY A 59 -21.58 -16.27 3.47
N GLU A 60 -20.63 -16.29 4.41
CA GLU A 60 -20.58 -15.33 5.52
C GLU A 60 -19.94 -14.01 5.08
N THR A 61 -20.49 -12.90 5.56
CA THR A 61 -19.86 -11.58 5.42
C THR A 61 -18.65 -11.49 6.33
N ARG A 62 -17.49 -11.20 5.75
CA ARG A 62 -16.22 -10.97 6.46
C ARG A 62 -15.64 -9.61 6.09
N TYR A 63 -14.72 -9.13 6.94
CA TYR A 63 -14.07 -7.84 6.79
C TYR A 63 -12.56 -8.00 6.72
N LEU A 64 -11.92 -7.11 5.97
CA LEU A 64 -10.47 -6.89 5.99
C LEU A 64 -10.20 -5.40 6.22
N ALA A 65 -9.14 -5.07 6.95
CA ALA A 65 -8.68 -3.70 7.11
C ALA A 65 -7.59 -3.41 6.09
N THR A 66 -7.72 -2.33 5.32
CA THR A 66 -6.79 -1.99 4.23
C THR A 66 -6.60 -0.48 4.14
N THR A 67 -5.48 -0.06 3.58
CA THR A 67 -5.08 1.34 3.46
C THR A 67 -5.14 1.84 2.02
N GLN A 68 -5.71 3.02 1.81
CA GLN A 68 -5.61 3.80 0.57
C GLN A 68 -5.28 5.25 0.94
N PHE A 69 -4.01 5.63 0.84
CA PHE A 69 -3.52 6.95 1.30
C PHE A 69 -3.34 7.98 0.19
N GLU A 70 -3.31 7.57 -1.07
CA GLU A 70 -3.19 8.53 -2.18
C GLU A 70 -4.50 9.32 -2.35
N ALA A 71 -4.49 10.65 -2.37
CA ALA A 71 -3.31 11.54 -2.38
C ALA A 71 -2.90 12.12 -1.02
N THR A 72 -3.82 12.27 -0.07
CA THR A 72 -3.61 12.99 1.22
C THR A 72 -4.39 12.34 2.37
N ASP A 73 -4.54 11.02 2.35
CA ASP A 73 -5.39 10.29 3.29
C ASP A 73 -4.58 9.50 4.33
N ALA A 74 -3.25 9.57 4.32
CA ALA A 74 -2.40 8.98 5.36
C ALA A 74 -2.71 9.57 6.74
N ARG A 75 -2.98 10.89 6.77
CA ARG A 75 -3.40 11.62 7.98
C ARG A 75 -4.66 11.05 8.67
N ARG A 76 -5.48 10.27 7.96
CA ARG A 76 -6.68 9.62 8.50
C ARG A 76 -6.38 8.29 9.18
N ALA A 77 -5.17 7.76 9.00
CA ALA A 77 -4.70 6.53 9.64
C ALA A 77 -3.76 6.83 10.80
N PHE A 78 -2.84 7.79 10.64
CA PHE A 78 -1.91 8.19 11.70
C PHE A 78 -1.50 9.68 11.52
N PRO A 79 -1.17 10.40 12.61
CA PRO A 79 -0.68 11.77 12.51
C PRO A 79 0.69 11.81 11.82
N CYS A 80 0.79 12.56 10.73
CA CYS A 80 2.02 12.72 9.96
C CYS A 80 2.05 14.05 9.19
N TRP A 81 3.24 14.46 8.74
CA TRP A 81 3.39 15.52 7.74
C TRP A 81 3.03 14.99 6.36
N ASP A 82 1.73 14.97 6.07
CA ASP A 82 1.15 14.33 4.88
C ASP A 82 1.26 15.20 3.62
N GLU A 83 2.50 15.45 3.21
CA GLU A 83 2.88 16.16 1.99
C GLU A 83 3.87 15.31 1.19
N PRO A 84 3.70 15.15 -0.15
CA PRO A 84 4.58 14.30 -0.96
C PRO A 84 6.08 14.62 -0.87
N ALA A 85 6.42 15.89 -0.60
CA ALA A 85 7.80 16.36 -0.45
C ALA A 85 8.45 15.95 0.89
N LYS A 86 7.65 15.63 1.91
CA LYS A 86 8.10 15.23 3.24
C LYS A 86 8.28 13.72 3.26
N LYS A 87 9.43 13.27 2.74
CA LYS A 87 9.77 11.85 2.73
C LYS A 87 10.36 11.41 4.06
N ALA A 88 10.06 10.18 4.45
CA ALA A 88 10.59 9.53 5.65
C ALA A 88 10.77 8.03 5.40
N THR A 89 11.44 7.35 6.33
CA THR A 89 11.40 5.89 6.44
C THR A 89 10.29 5.49 7.42
N PHE A 90 9.75 4.29 7.24
CA PHE A 90 8.65 3.78 8.05
C PHE A 90 8.99 2.38 8.56
N GLU A 91 8.92 2.19 9.87
CA GLU A 91 8.90 0.87 10.50
C GLU A 91 7.49 0.64 11.05
N VAL A 92 6.83 -0.42 10.59
CA VAL A 92 5.43 -0.71 10.93
C VAL A 92 5.37 -1.96 11.79
N THR A 93 4.66 -1.87 12.91
CA THR A 93 4.27 -3.03 13.73
C THR A 93 2.75 -3.09 13.80
N LEU A 94 2.17 -4.25 13.50
CA LEU A 94 0.74 -4.48 13.55
C LEU A 94 0.42 -5.57 14.56
N VAL A 95 -0.54 -5.30 15.43
CA VAL A 95 -1.08 -6.26 16.41
C VAL A 95 -2.52 -6.54 16.06
N PHE A 96 -2.86 -7.82 15.88
CA PHE A 96 -4.17 -8.26 15.40
C PHE A 96 -4.48 -9.70 15.87
N ALA A 97 -5.71 -10.17 15.66
CA ALA A 97 -6.12 -11.52 16.02
C ALA A 97 -5.29 -12.57 15.24
N ASP A 98 -4.88 -13.65 15.91
CA ASP A 98 -3.95 -14.65 15.36
C ASP A 98 -4.48 -15.42 14.11
N GLU A 99 -5.80 -15.44 13.93
CA GLU A 99 -6.50 -15.96 12.74
C GLU A 99 -6.26 -15.14 11.45
N TYR A 100 -5.80 -13.89 11.57
CA TYR A 100 -5.52 -13.03 10.42
C TYR A 100 -4.06 -13.05 10.00
N GLN A 101 -3.84 -12.54 8.80
CA GLN A 101 -2.52 -12.26 8.21
C GLN A 101 -2.38 -10.76 8.00
N ALA A 102 -1.13 -10.27 8.07
CA ALA A 102 -0.81 -8.90 7.78
C ALA A 102 0.22 -8.78 6.65
N VAL A 103 0.01 -7.81 5.77
CA VAL A 103 0.88 -7.52 4.63
C VAL A 103 1.20 -6.03 4.66
N SER A 104 2.47 -5.66 4.50
CA SER A 104 2.90 -4.27 4.32
C SER A 104 3.94 -4.15 3.18
N ASN A 105 4.51 -2.96 2.98
CA ASN A 105 5.48 -2.68 1.91
C ASN A 105 6.74 -3.54 1.97
N THR A 106 7.19 -3.89 3.18
CA THR A 106 8.47 -4.56 3.44
C THR A 106 8.29 -5.97 4.01
N PRO A 107 9.32 -6.84 3.96
CA PRO A 107 9.25 -8.17 4.55
C PRO A 107 9.06 -8.14 6.07
N VAL A 108 8.46 -9.21 6.61
CA VAL A 108 8.39 -9.43 8.06
C VAL A 108 9.79 -9.68 8.60
N VAL A 109 10.14 -8.99 9.69
CA VAL A 109 11.43 -9.16 10.39
C VAL A 109 11.25 -9.84 11.75
N GLU A 110 10.06 -9.75 12.33
CA GLU A 110 9.77 -10.33 13.64
C GLU A 110 8.28 -10.63 13.78
N GLU A 111 7.97 -11.79 14.37
CA GLU A 111 6.63 -12.20 14.78
C GLU A 111 6.66 -12.57 16.26
N THR A 112 5.73 -12.01 17.04
CA THR A 112 5.60 -12.28 18.48
C THR A 112 4.14 -12.48 18.88
N VAL A 113 3.92 -13.08 20.05
CA VAL A 113 2.60 -13.32 20.64
C VAL A 113 2.46 -12.42 21.88
N PRO A 114 1.91 -11.20 21.75
CA PRO A 114 1.82 -10.25 22.86
C PRO A 114 0.77 -10.64 23.92
N GLY A 115 -0.11 -11.58 23.60
CA GLY A 115 -1.16 -12.08 24.48
C GLY A 115 -1.95 -13.22 23.83
N THR A 116 -2.81 -13.88 24.62
CA THR A 116 -3.65 -14.99 24.12
C THR A 116 -4.56 -14.51 22.98
N GLY A 117 -4.50 -15.20 21.82
CA GLY A 117 -5.31 -14.88 20.64
C GLY A 117 -4.82 -13.69 19.81
N LEU A 118 -3.64 -13.13 20.12
CA LEU A 118 -3.06 -12.00 19.40
C LEU A 118 -1.74 -12.39 18.75
N LYS A 119 -1.48 -11.80 17.59
CA LYS A 119 -0.23 -11.86 16.84
C LYS A 119 0.27 -10.44 16.61
N SER A 120 1.57 -10.24 16.78
CA SER A 120 2.27 -8.99 16.47
C SER A 120 3.30 -9.25 15.39
N ILE A 121 3.17 -8.55 14.27
CA ILE A 121 4.12 -8.61 13.15
C ILE A 121 4.82 -7.27 13.01
N ARG A 122 6.15 -7.28 13.00
CA ARG A 122 6.99 -6.13 12.68
C ARG A 122 7.61 -6.30 11.30
N PHE A 123 7.50 -5.27 10.48
CA PHE A 123 8.03 -5.23 9.12
C PHE A 123 9.35 -4.46 9.09
N ALA A 124 10.22 -4.78 8.12
CA ALA A 124 11.49 -4.08 7.94
C ALA A 124 11.28 -2.57 7.66
N GLU A 125 12.27 -1.75 7.98
CA GLU A 125 12.24 -0.33 7.65
C GLU A 125 12.17 -0.11 6.12
N THR A 126 11.26 0.77 5.67
CA THR A 126 11.14 1.14 4.25
C THR A 126 12.30 2.02 3.79
N PRO A 127 12.63 2.06 2.48
CA PRO A 127 13.42 3.17 1.96
C PRO A 127 12.69 4.50 2.12
N VAL A 128 13.43 5.61 1.94
CA VAL A 128 12.89 6.97 2.04
C VAL A 128 11.77 7.19 1.00
N MET A 129 10.53 7.25 1.47
CA MET A 129 9.34 7.36 0.63
C MET A 129 8.35 8.39 1.16
N SER A 130 7.36 8.74 0.34
CA SER A 130 6.30 9.67 0.73
C SER A 130 5.22 8.91 1.52
N THR A 131 4.51 9.61 2.42
CA THR A 131 3.45 9.04 3.29
C THR A 131 2.36 8.28 2.52
N TYR A 132 1.94 8.78 1.36
CA TYR A 132 0.89 8.17 0.55
C TYR A 132 1.26 6.79 -0.03
N LEU A 133 2.54 6.41 -0.02
CA LEU A 133 3.01 5.10 -0.48
C LEU A 133 2.97 4.03 0.63
N LEU A 134 2.81 4.44 1.89
CA LEU A 134 2.71 3.50 2.99
C LEU A 134 1.41 2.72 2.83
N ALA A 135 1.50 1.40 2.95
CA ALA A 135 0.34 0.56 2.86
C ALA A 135 0.47 -0.67 3.74
N PHE A 136 -0.62 -1.03 4.38
CA PHE A 136 -0.74 -2.25 5.15
C PHE A 136 -2.17 -2.78 5.14
N VAL A 137 -2.28 -4.09 5.18
CA VAL A 137 -3.55 -4.82 5.12
C VAL A 137 -3.56 -5.88 6.19
N VAL A 138 -4.67 -6.02 6.91
CA VAL A 138 -4.91 -7.08 7.89
C VAL A 138 -6.22 -7.76 7.54
N GLY A 139 -6.21 -9.08 7.41
CA GLY A 139 -7.41 -9.85 7.15
C GLY A 139 -7.15 -11.33 6.98
N ASN A 140 -8.20 -12.10 6.75
CA ASN A 140 -8.07 -13.52 6.43
C ASN A 140 -7.65 -13.67 4.96
N LEU A 141 -6.33 -13.71 4.75
CA LEU A 141 -5.69 -13.72 3.44
C LEU A 141 -4.78 -14.94 3.30
N THR A 142 -4.59 -15.36 2.07
CA THR A 142 -3.67 -16.42 1.64
C THR A 142 -2.85 -15.88 0.47
N SER A 143 -1.62 -16.37 0.31
CA SER A 143 -0.72 -15.95 -0.77
C SER A 143 -0.23 -17.12 -1.60
N ILE A 144 0.07 -16.81 -2.86
CA ILE A 144 0.97 -17.59 -3.70
C ILE A 144 2.16 -16.71 -4.07
N GLU A 145 3.35 -17.28 -4.09
CA GLU A 145 4.59 -16.51 -4.21
C GLU A 145 5.56 -17.18 -5.18
N GLU A 146 6.32 -16.37 -5.91
CA GLU A 146 7.37 -16.82 -6.83
C GLU A 146 8.53 -15.82 -6.80
N MET A 147 9.76 -16.36 -6.83
CA MET A 147 10.97 -15.54 -6.89
C MET A 147 11.20 -15.06 -8.32
N ALA A 148 11.18 -13.75 -8.55
CA ALA A 148 11.46 -13.20 -9.86
C ALA A 148 12.97 -13.19 -10.18
N PRO A 149 13.33 -13.19 -11.49
CA PRO A 149 14.70 -12.93 -11.93
C PRO A 149 15.18 -11.57 -11.38
N GLY A 150 16.21 -11.60 -10.53
CA GLY A 150 16.71 -10.42 -9.79
C GLY A 150 16.56 -10.49 -8.28
N GLY A 151 15.94 -11.55 -7.74
CA GLY A 151 15.90 -11.83 -6.30
C GLY A 151 14.77 -11.12 -5.54
N THR A 152 13.81 -10.52 -6.26
CA THR A 152 12.59 -9.97 -5.65
C THR A 152 11.53 -11.07 -5.52
N LEU A 153 11.01 -11.27 -4.33
CA LEU A 153 9.88 -12.18 -4.08
C LEU A 153 8.58 -11.51 -4.53
N VAL A 154 7.87 -12.10 -5.49
CA VAL A 154 6.58 -11.60 -5.97
C VAL A 154 5.48 -12.42 -5.32
N GLY A 155 4.55 -11.75 -4.64
CA GLY A 155 3.41 -12.38 -3.98
C GLY A 155 2.08 -11.91 -4.55
N VAL A 156 1.09 -12.81 -4.61
CA VAL A 156 -0.30 -12.46 -4.89
C VAL A 156 -1.16 -12.94 -3.73
N TRP A 157 -1.68 -11.99 -2.98
CA TRP A 157 -2.55 -12.19 -1.82
C TRP A 157 -4.02 -12.13 -2.24
N THR A 158 -4.81 -13.06 -1.73
CA THR A 158 -6.25 -13.15 -2.00
C THR A 158 -6.99 -13.70 -0.79
N THR A 159 -8.31 -13.71 -0.84
CA THR A 159 -9.14 -14.40 0.16
C THR A 159 -9.07 -15.92 -0.04
N PRO A 160 -9.13 -16.74 1.02
CA PRO A 160 -9.12 -18.20 0.91
C PRO A 160 -10.05 -18.75 -0.16
N GLY A 161 -9.54 -19.70 -0.94
CA GLY A 161 -10.28 -20.39 -1.99
C GLY A 161 -10.35 -19.70 -3.35
N LYS A 162 -9.62 -18.59 -3.53
CA LYS A 162 -9.41 -17.91 -4.81
C LYS A 162 -7.96 -17.97 -5.31
N GLU A 163 -7.13 -18.81 -4.72
CA GLU A 163 -5.70 -18.98 -5.01
C GLU A 163 -5.49 -19.39 -6.48
N ASN A 164 -6.36 -20.25 -7.02
CA ASN A 164 -6.29 -20.65 -8.42
C ASN A 164 -6.43 -19.48 -9.40
N GLN A 165 -7.11 -18.39 -9.01
CA GLN A 165 -7.25 -17.18 -9.81
C GLN A 165 -6.00 -16.28 -9.72
N ALA A 166 -5.18 -16.46 -8.69
CA ALA A 166 -3.97 -15.68 -8.47
C ALA A 166 -2.81 -16.13 -9.37
N ASN A 167 -2.77 -17.39 -9.81
CA ASN A 167 -1.65 -17.95 -10.60
C ASN A 167 -1.35 -17.13 -11.86
N PHE A 168 -2.39 -16.75 -12.63
CA PHE A 168 -2.20 -15.94 -13.82
C PHE A 168 -1.59 -14.56 -13.51
N ALA A 169 -2.03 -13.94 -12.42
CA ALA A 169 -1.50 -12.66 -11.98
C ALA A 169 -0.04 -12.79 -11.53
N LEU A 170 0.30 -13.85 -10.79
CA LEU A 170 1.66 -14.12 -10.31
C LEU A 170 2.62 -14.32 -11.49
N GLU A 171 2.32 -15.24 -12.40
CA GLU A 171 3.16 -15.53 -13.58
C GLU A 171 3.38 -14.28 -14.43
N THR A 172 2.31 -13.50 -14.63
CA THR A 172 2.37 -12.26 -15.41
C THR A 172 3.23 -11.21 -14.71
N SER A 173 3.07 -11.04 -13.40
CA SER A 173 3.84 -10.09 -12.60
C SER A 173 5.33 -10.42 -12.58
N VAL A 174 5.70 -11.69 -12.44
CA VAL A 174 7.11 -12.13 -12.50
C VAL A 174 7.73 -11.82 -13.86
N LYS A 175 7.04 -12.16 -14.96
CA LYS A 175 7.50 -11.86 -16.34
C LYS A 175 7.65 -10.36 -16.59
N LEU A 176 6.66 -9.56 -16.16
CA LEU A 176 6.69 -8.11 -16.31
C LEU A 176 7.81 -7.48 -15.47
N LEU A 177 8.02 -7.95 -14.24
CA LEU A 177 9.09 -7.45 -13.39
C LEU A 177 10.46 -7.70 -14.03
N GLY A 178 10.69 -8.91 -14.55
CA GLY A 178 11.89 -9.24 -15.32
C GLY A 178 12.08 -8.31 -16.52
N TYR A 179 11.03 -8.15 -17.34
CA TYR A 179 11.05 -7.24 -18.49
C TYR A 179 11.38 -5.80 -18.10
N PHE A 180 10.78 -5.26 -17.04
CA PHE A 180 11.05 -3.87 -16.62
C PHE A 180 12.44 -3.69 -16.02
N ASN A 181 12.95 -4.69 -15.30
CA ASN A 181 14.33 -4.68 -14.81
C ASN A 181 15.32 -4.58 -15.99
N GLU A 182 15.10 -5.37 -17.04
CA GLU A 182 15.91 -5.33 -18.27
C GLU A 182 15.73 -4.02 -19.04
N TYR A 183 14.48 -3.60 -19.26
CA TYR A 183 14.14 -2.42 -20.04
C TYR A 183 14.70 -1.13 -19.45
N PHE A 184 14.59 -0.94 -18.13
CA PHE A 184 15.13 0.22 -17.44
C PHE A 184 16.61 0.08 -17.07
N GLY A 185 17.17 -1.13 -17.14
CA GLY A 185 18.53 -1.45 -16.74
C GLY A 185 18.79 -1.25 -15.24
N ILE A 186 17.74 -1.23 -14.42
CA ILE A 186 17.79 -1.01 -12.98
C ILE A 186 16.91 -2.06 -12.31
N PRO A 187 17.44 -2.88 -11.39
CA PRO A 187 16.65 -3.86 -10.68
C PRO A 187 15.66 -3.18 -9.73
N TYR A 188 14.53 -3.85 -9.50
CA TYR A 188 13.57 -3.42 -8.50
C TYR A 188 14.22 -3.30 -7.11
N PRO A 189 14.03 -2.18 -6.39
CA PRO A 189 14.85 -1.88 -5.21
C PRO A 189 14.40 -2.57 -3.92
N LEU A 190 13.18 -3.13 -3.88
CA LEU A 190 12.67 -3.81 -2.69
C LEU A 190 12.84 -5.33 -2.81
N ALA A 191 13.01 -5.98 -1.66
CA ALA A 191 13.14 -7.44 -1.56
C ALA A 191 11.86 -8.18 -1.95
N LYS A 192 10.69 -7.52 -1.90
CA LYS A 192 9.40 -8.12 -2.25
C LYS A 192 8.48 -7.17 -3.01
N LEU A 193 7.54 -7.73 -3.76
CA LEU A 193 6.47 -7.05 -4.48
C LEU A 193 5.17 -7.82 -4.29
N ASP A 194 4.22 -7.26 -3.52
CA ASP A 194 2.93 -7.90 -3.26
C ASP A 194 1.79 -7.25 -4.05
N HIS A 195 0.97 -8.09 -4.67
CA HIS A 195 -0.34 -7.74 -5.20
C HIS A 195 -1.43 -8.23 -4.26
N ILE A 196 -2.42 -7.40 -3.95
CA ILE A 196 -3.52 -7.80 -3.07
C ILE A 196 -4.83 -7.70 -3.84
N ALA A 197 -5.47 -8.85 -4.04
CA ALA A 197 -6.79 -8.94 -4.62
C ALA A 197 -7.83 -9.00 -3.51
N TYR A 198 -8.61 -7.93 -3.37
CA TYR A 198 -9.78 -7.93 -2.50
C TYR A 198 -10.97 -7.26 -3.17
N LEU A 199 -12.17 -7.78 -2.91
CA LEU A 199 -13.39 -7.17 -3.40
C LEU A 199 -13.82 -6.06 -2.47
N THR A 200 -14.13 -4.90 -3.04
CA THR A 200 -14.85 -3.82 -2.39
C THR A 200 -16.25 -3.77 -2.97
N LEU A 201 -17.25 -4.05 -2.13
CA LEU A 201 -18.71 -3.88 -2.29
C LEU A 201 -19.52 -5.00 -2.99
N PRO A 202 -20.78 -5.25 -2.56
CA PRO A 202 -21.73 -6.03 -3.33
C PRO A 202 -22.03 -5.30 -4.64
N GLN A 203 -21.92 -6.02 -5.75
CA GLN A 203 -22.20 -5.51 -7.08
C GLN A 203 -23.68 -5.09 -7.17
N GLU A 204 -23.94 -3.85 -7.57
CA GLU A 204 -25.23 -3.47 -8.15
C GLU A 204 -25.61 -4.48 -9.26
N PRO A 205 -26.84 -5.04 -9.29
CA PRO A 205 -27.18 -6.21 -10.11
C PRO A 205 -26.90 -6.09 -11.62
N TRP A 206 -26.78 -4.88 -12.15
CA TRP A 206 -26.50 -4.61 -13.57
C TRP A 206 -25.02 -4.46 -13.92
N ARG A 207 -24.09 -4.60 -12.97
CA ARG A 207 -22.63 -4.60 -13.21
C ARG A 207 -22.01 -6.00 -13.17
N THR A 208 -22.72 -7.01 -13.68
CA THR A 208 -22.15 -8.35 -13.94
C THR A 208 -21.13 -8.29 -15.08
N GLY A 209 -19.89 -7.91 -14.76
CA GLY A 209 -18.81 -7.86 -15.75
C GLY A 209 -17.54 -7.11 -15.35
N VAL A 210 -17.48 -6.49 -14.16
CA VAL A 210 -16.26 -5.80 -13.70
C VAL A 210 -15.41 -6.77 -12.87
N PRO A 211 -14.14 -7.03 -13.23
CA PRO A 211 -13.27 -7.91 -12.47
C PRO A 211 -13.00 -7.35 -11.06
N SER A 212 -12.65 -8.24 -10.14
CA SER A 212 -12.04 -7.92 -8.84
C SER A 212 -11.10 -6.71 -8.92
N ARG A 213 -11.23 -5.76 -7.97
CA ARG A 213 -10.19 -4.72 -7.83
C ARG A 213 -8.94 -5.38 -7.25
N ILE A 214 -7.86 -5.37 -8.02
CA ILE A 214 -6.53 -5.63 -7.48
C ILE A 214 -6.08 -4.29 -6.90
N ALA A 215 -6.10 -4.16 -5.59
CA ALA A 215 -5.42 -3.05 -4.94
C ALA A 215 -3.92 -3.35 -5.03
N LYS A 216 -3.19 -2.51 -5.76
CA LYS A 216 -1.74 -2.53 -5.69
C LYS A 216 -1.36 -1.84 -4.39
N LEU A 217 -0.52 -2.48 -3.57
CA LEU A 217 0.32 -1.68 -2.68
C LEU A 217 1.11 -0.74 -3.61
N PRO A 218 1.04 0.59 -3.38
CA PRO A 218 1.56 1.54 -4.34
C PRO A 218 3.05 1.29 -4.58
N CYS A 219 3.37 1.01 -5.85
CA CYS A 219 4.69 0.55 -6.25
C CYS A 219 5.66 1.73 -6.27
N TRP A 220 6.86 1.56 -5.70
CA TRP A 220 7.97 2.53 -5.77
C TRP A 220 8.26 3.00 -7.21
N SER A 221 8.03 2.16 -8.23
CA SER A 221 8.24 2.52 -9.65
C SER A 221 7.46 3.78 -10.04
N THR A 222 6.23 3.95 -9.55
CA THR A 222 5.40 5.14 -9.75
C THR A 222 6.11 6.41 -9.24
N GLN A 223 6.84 6.30 -8.13
CA GLN A 223 7.58 7.42 -7.54
C GLN A 223 8.83 7.78 -8.35
N THR A 224 9.57 6.78 -8.86
CA THR A 224 10.75 7.02 -9.73
C THR A 224 10.35 7.64 -11.07
N THR A 225 9.23 7.20 -11.66
CA THR A 225 8.70 7.77 -12.91
C THR A 225 8.17 9.18 -12.69
N HIS A 226 7.46 9.45 -11.58
CA HIS A 226 6.97 10.80 -11.25
C HIS A 226 8.08 11.80 -10.90
N GLN A 227 9.16 11.35 -10.23
CA GLN A 227 10.24 12.24 -9.80
C GLN A 227 11.29 12.54 -10.88
N ARG A 228 11.53 11.63 -11.84
CA ARG A 228 12.57 11.80 -12.87
C ARG A 228 12.06 12.17 -14.27
N ALA A 229 10.74 12.17 -14.50
CA ALA A 229 10.17 12.63 -15.78
C ALA A 229 10.53 14.09 -16.15
N PRO A 230 10.59 15.06 -15.21
CA PRO A 230 10.98 16.44 -15.54
C PRO A 230 12.44 16.57 -15.98
N ASP A 231 13.36 15.88 -15.31
CA ASP A 231 14.81 16.01 -15.54
C ASP A 231 15.29 15.47 -16.89
N ARG A 232 14.50 14.60 -17.54
CA ARG A 232 14.86 13.98 -18.82
C ARG A 232 14.06 14.50 -20.02
N GLY A 233 13.22 15.52 -19.84
CA GLY A 233 12.42 16.11 -20.93
C GLY A 233 11.29 15.22 -21.43
N TRP A 234 10.75 14.31 -20.59
CA TRP A 234 9.68 13.41 -20.99
C TRP A 234 8.33 14.16 -20.95
N PRO A 235 7.51 14.10 -22.01
CA PRO A 235 6.16 14.65 -21.98
C PRO A 235 5.37 14.06 -20.80
N LYS A 236 4.57 14.87 -20.08
CA LYS A 236 3.68 14.36 -19.02
C LYS A 236 2.69 13.29 -19.53
N SER A 237 2.44 13.23 -20.84
CA SER A 237 1.63 12.19 -21.50
C SER A 237 2.32 10.83 -21.63
N LEU A 238 3.65 10.77 -21.44
CA LEU A 238 4.48 9.57 -21.44
C LEU A 238 4.77 9.06 -20.01
N LEU A 239 4.28 9.76 -18.98
CA LEU A 239 4.06 9.17 -17.66
C LEU A 239 3.03 8.06 -17.84
N MET A 240 3.50 6.87 -18.20
CA MET A 240 2.72 5.66 -18.15
C MET A 240 2.35 5.49 -16.67
N LYS A 241 1.18 6.02 -16.29
CA LYS A 241 0.35 5.32 -15.32
C LYS A 241 0.34 3.90 -15.86
N TRP A 242 1.00 2.99 -15.15
CA TRP A 242 0.76 1.57 -15.34
C TRP A 242 -0.74 1.38 -15.60
N PRO A 243 -1.19 0.51 -16.49
CA PRO A 243 -2.62 0.36 -16.75
C PRO A 243 -3.29 -0.09 -15.43
N THR A 244 -3.81 0.86 -14.65
CA THR A 244 -4.17 0.69 -13.22
C THR A 244 -5.49 1.33 -12.85
N CYS A 245 -6.29 1.74 -13.82
CA CYS A 245 -7.67 2.13 -13.55
C CYS A 245 -8.50 1.83 -14.79
N GLY A 246 -9.76 1.44 -14.62
CA GLY A 246 -10.69 1.09 -15.70
C GLY A 246 -11.04 2.24 -16.64
N SER A 247 -10.05 2.85 -17.30
CA SER A 247 -10.27 3.58 -18.55
C SER A 247 -10.33 2.54 -19.66
N GLY A 248 -11.55 2.20 -20.08
CA GLY A 248 -11.84 1.35 -21.23
C GLY A 248 -11.44 2.00 -22.56
N THR A 249 -10.15 2.29 -22.73
CA THR A 249 -9.60 2.74 -24.01
C THR A 249 -8.82 1.58 -24.61
N TRP A 250 -9.53 0.76 -25.37
CA TRP A 250 -8.94 -0.23 -26.25
C TRP A 250 -8.07 0.50 -27.29
N LEU A 251 -6.77 0.27 -27.28
CA LEU A 251 -5.95 0.51 -28.46
C LEU A 251 -6.13 -0.71 -29.37
N PRO A 252 -6.69 -0.57 -30.59
CA PRO A 252 -6.85 -1.70 -31.49
C PRO A 252 -5.48 -2.19 -31.93
N TRP A 253 -5.16 -3.43 -31.56
CA TRP A 253 -4.07 -4.20 -32.14
C TRP A 253 -4.54 -4.65 -33.54
N ASN A 254 -4.28 -3.85 -34.56
CA ASN A 254 -4.42 -4.30 -35.95
C ASN A 254 -3.25 -5.24 -36.27
N GLY A 255 -3.43 -6.51 -35.92
CA GLY A 255 -2.73 -7.61 -36.55
C GLY A 255 -3.14 -7.68 -38.01
N GLY A 256 -2.35 -7.04 -38.88
CA GLY A 256 -2.42 -7.17 -40.33
C GLY A 256 -1.26 -8.00 -40.83
N THR A 257 -1.43 -9.32 -40.87
CA THR A 257 -0.72 -10.18 -41.82
C THR A 257 -1.01 -9.69 -43.23
N THR A 258 0.03 -9.31 -43.97
CA THR A 258 0.03 -9.42 -45.42
C THR A 258 1.29 -10.14 -45.84
N CYS A 259 1.10 -11.35 -46.35
CA CYS A 259 2.02 -11.99 -47.28
C CYS A 259 2.25 -11.05 -48.48
N GLY A 260 3.50 -10.99 -48.93
CA GLY A 260 3.98 -10.21 -50.06
C GLY A 260 5.47 -9.97 -49.94
#